data_AF-A0A843E980-F1
#
_entry.id   AF-A0A843E980-F1
#
_cell.length_a   1.000
_cell.length_b   1.000
_cell.length_c   1.000
_cell.angle_alpha   90.00
_cell.angle_beta   90.00
_cell.angle_gamma   90.00
#
_symmetry.space_group_name_H-M   'P 1'
#
loop_
_entity.id
_entity.type
_entity.pdbx_description
1 polymer ?
#
loop_
_entity_poly.entity_id
_entity_poly.type
_entity_poly.pdbx_seq_one_letter_code
_entity_poly.pdbx_strand_id
1 'polypeptide(L)'
;KEAKALGWHGGTVEKYAPGKCIGGDIFTNRQSILPITHEYRECDIDTLGASSRGPKRIVYSTDDFEVYYTGDHYASFEHLT
;
A
#
# COMPACT_ATOMS: atom_id res chain seq x y z
N LYS A 1 8.68 -6.43 3.91
CA LYS A 1 9.57 -7.23 4.82
C LYS A 1 10.71 -6.41 5.48
N GLU A 2 11.24 -5.40 4.80
CA GLU A 2 12.44 -4.66 5.22
C GLU A 2 12.23 -3.86 6.52
N ALA A 3 11.12 -3.12 6.64
CA ALA A 3 10.82 -2.36 7.86
C ALA A 3 10.72 -3.27 9.12
N LYS A 4 10.19 -4.49 8.98
CA LYS A 4 10.12 -5.47 10.08
C LYS A 4 11.52 -5.88 10.56
N ALA A 5 12.50 -5.98 9.66
CA ALA A 5 13.88 -6.28 10.01
C ALA A 5 14.54 -5.14 10.81
N LEU A 6 14.01 -3.91 10.70
CA LEU A 6 14.42 -2.76 11.51
C LEU A 6 13.66 -2.65 12.84
N GLY A 7 12.79 -3.61 13.17
CA GLY A 7 12.01 -3.63 14.42
C GLY A 7 10.63 -2.96 14.32
N TRP A 8 10.16 -2.61 13.12
CA TRP A 8 8.83 -2.06 12.91
C TRP A 8 7.74 -3.16 12.94
N HIS A 9 6.70 -2.97 13.75
CA HIS A 9 5.59 -3.91 13.89
C HIS A 9 4.21 -3.31 13.54
N GLY A 10 4.16 -2.03 13.16
CA GLY A 10 2.92 -1.31 12.87
C GLY A 10 3.03 0.17 13.24
N GLY A 11 2.07 0.99 12.77
CA GLY A 11 2.11 2.45 12.95
C GLY A 11 3.13 3.14 12.04
N THR A 12 3.59 4.33 12.42
CA THR A 12 4.59 5.09 11.64
C THR A 12 5.90 4.31 11.45
N VAL A 13 6.45 4.36 10.24
CA VAL A 13 7.75 3.77 9.92
C VAL A 13 8.90 4.75 10.18
N GLU A 14 8.62 6.05 10.32
CA GLU A 14 9.62 7.12 10.44
C GLU A 14 10.62 6.88 11.57
N LYS A 15 10.16 6.30 12.69
CA LYS A 15 11.02 5.95 13.85
C LYS A 15 12.09 4.90 13.51
N TYR A 16 11.82 4.03 12.54
CA TYR A 16 12.65 2.87 12.21
C TYR A 16 13.43 3.06 10.90
N ALA A 17 12.82 3.77 9.95
CA ALA A 17 13.44 4.16 8.69
C ALA A 17 13.02 5.60 8.35
N PRO A 18 13.76 6.61 8.83
CA PRO A 18 13.45 8.01 8.57
C PRO A 18 13.38 8.32 7.07
N GLY A 19 12.38 9.11 6.67
CA GLY A 19 12.16 9.49 5.28
C GLY A 19 11.74 8.34 4.35
N LYS A 20 11.17 7.26 4.89
CA LYS A 20 10.65 6.12 4.12
C LYS A 20 9.16 5.93 4.31
N CYS A 21 8.54 5.22 3.37
CA CYS A 21 7.14 4.79 3.42
C CYS A 21 7.06 3.26 3.23
N ILE A 22 5.94 2.65 3.63
CA ILE A 22 5.71 1.22 3.42
C ILE A 22 5.17 0.99 2.02
N GLY A 23 5.72 0.02 1.29
CA GLY A 23 5.18 -0.38 -0.01
C GLY A 23 5.92 -1.55 -0.65
N GLY A 24 5.31 -2.12 -1.69
CA GLY A 24 5.81 -3.24 -2.47
C GLY A 24 5.39 -4.62 -1.96
N ASP A 25 4.67 -4.71 -0.84
CA ASP A 25 4.09 -5.97 -0.38
C ASP A 25 2.92 -6.41 -1.31
N ILE A 26 2.61 -7.70 -1.32
CA ILE A 26 1.56 -8.28 -2.18
C ILE A 26 0.18 -7.86 -1.67
N PHE A 27 -0.64 -7.29 -2.56
CA PHE A 27 -2.05 -7.04 -2.29
C PHE A 27 -2.88 -8.24 -2.75
N THR A 28 -3.40 -8.98 -1.77
CA THR A 28 -4.08 -10.27 -2.05
C THR A 28 -5.48 -10.15 -2.65
N ASN A 29 -6.05 -8.94 -2.79
CA ASN A 29 -7.39 -8.70 -3.34
C ASN A 29 -8.48 -9.67 -2.80
N ARG A 30 -8.51 -9.92 -1.49
CA ARG A 30 -9.37 -10.96 -0.88
C ARG A 30 -10.87 -10.73 -1.08
N GLN A 31 -11.27 -9.47 -1.20
CA GLN A 31 -12.66 -9.08 -1.42
C GLN A 31 -13.03 -9.10 -2.91
N SER A 32 -12.08 -9.39 -3.80
CA SER A 32 -12.27 -9.44 -5.26
C SER A 32 -12.92 -8.16 -5.81
N ILE A 33 -12.54 -7.01 -5.27
CA ILE A 33 -13.04 -5.70 -5.72
C ILE A 33 -12.35 -5.30 -7.03
N LEU A 34 -11.04 -5.56 -7.12
CA LEU A 34 -10.27 -5.39 -8.35
C LEU A 34 -10.38 -6.66 -9.23
N PRO A 35 -10.10 -6.59 -10.54
CA PRO A 35 -10.09 -7.77 -11.40
C PRO A 35 -9.16 -8.87 -10.89
N ILE A 36 -9.61 -10.13 -10.88
CA ILE A 36 -8.90 -11.26 -10.25
C ILE A 36 -7.84 -11.92 -11.15
N THR A 37 -7.67 -11.43 -12.37
CA THR A 37 -6.74 -11.96 -13.37
C THR A 37 -5.30 -11.47 -13.21
N HIS A 38 -5.06 -10.55 -12.28
CA HIS A 38 -3.77 -9.87 -12.12
C HIS A 38 -3.15 -10.12 -10.74
N GLU A 39 -1.84 -9.98 -10.69
CA GLU A 39 -1.09 -9.90 -9.44
C GLU A 39 -0.88 -8.44 -9.05
N TYR A 40 -1.25 -8.09 -7.82
CA TYR A 40 -1.18 -6.72 -7.33
C TYR A 40 -0.13 -6.53 -6.24
N ARG A 41 0.42 -5.33 -6.20
CA ARG A 41 1.21 -4.80 -5.08
C ARG A 41 0.58 -3.53 -4.56
N GLU A 42 0.93 -3.17 -3.33
CA GLU A 42 0.42 -1.95 -2.69
C GLU A 42 1.53 -1.07 -2.13
N CYS A 43 1.25 0.22 -2.01
CA CYS A 43 2.07 1.16 -1.24
C CYS A 43 1.24 2.21 -0.50
N ASP A 44 1.76 2.63 0.64
CA ASP A 44 1.24 3.76 1.40
C ASP A 44 1.55 5.06 0.68
N ILE A 45 0.58 5.97 0.68
CA ILE A 45 0.74 7.34 0.21
C ILE A 45 0.40 8.32 1.32
N ASP A 46 0.91 9.55 1.22
CA ASP A 46 0.77 10.60 2.24
C ASP A 46 1.32 10.21 3.64
N THR A 47 2.31 9.29 3.69
CA THR A 47 2.87 8.78 4.96
C THR A 47 4.27 9.28 5.31
N LEU A 48 4.93 10.02 4.40
CA LEU A 48 6.27 10.56 4.65
C LEU A 48 6.23 11.55 5.83
N GLY A 49 6.98 11.25 6.91
CA GLY A 49 6.95 12.05 8.14
C GLY A 49 5.63 11.97 8.94
N ALA A 50 4.69 11.11 8.54
CA ALA A 50 3.40 10.99 9.21
C ALA A 50 3.51 10.16 10.51
N SER A 51 2.68 10.47 11.49
CA SER A 51 2.59 9.74 12.76
C SER A 51 1.86 8.39 12.65
N SER A 52 1.23 8.12 11.51
CA SER A 52 0.54 6.86 11.21
C SER A 52 0.63 6.52 9.72
N ARG A 53 0.24 5.29 9.34
CA ARG A 53 0.14 4.86 7.94
C ARG A 53 -1.07 5.43 7.21
N GLY A 54 -2.06 5.97 7.94
CA GLY A 54 -3.33 6.38 7.37
C GLY A 54 -4.09 5.28 6.61
N PRO A 55 -5.23 5.63 5.99
CA PRO A 55 -6.05 4.70 5.20
C PRO A 55 -5.65 4.61 3.72
N LYS A 56 -4.91 5.61 3.20
CA LYS A 56 -4.72 5.80 1.76
C LYS A 56 -3.65 4.88 1.16
N ARG A 57 -3.95 4.26 0.03
CA ARG A 57 -3.01 3.39 -0.69
C ARG A 57 -3.13 3.54 -2.19
N ILE A 58 -2.02 3.29 -2.88
CA ILE A 58 -2.05 2.89 -4.28
C ILE A 58 -1.90 1.38 -4.34
N VAL A 59 -2.73 0.75 -5.17
CA VAL A 59 -2.64 -0.66 -5.56
C VAL A 59 -2.41 -0.70 -7.06
N TYR A 60 -1.39 -1.44 -7.49
CA TYR A 60 -1.00 -1.51 -8.89
C TYR A 60 -0.81 -2.95 -9.31
N SER A 61 -1.27 -3.30 -10.51
CA SER A 61 -0.98 -4.58 -11.11
C SER A 61 0.49 -4.64 -11.54
N THR A 62 1.02 -5.86 -11.65
CA THR A 62 2.44 -6.08 -11.96
C THR A 62 2.68 -6.57 -13.38
N ASP A 63 1.62 -6.94 -14.09
CA ASP A 63 1.61 -7.48 -15.44
C ASP A 63 1.19 -6.45 -16.49
N ASP A 64 0.19 -5.61 -16.21
CA ASP A 64 -0.32 -4.59 -17.15
C ASP A 64 -0.25 -3.14 -16.63
N PHE A 65 0.26 -2.92 -15.41
CA PHE A 65 0.50 -1.61 -14.80
C PHE A 65 -0.73 -0.74 -14.55
N GLU A 66 -1.91 -1.32 -14.50
CA GLU A 66 -3.14 -0.68 -14.06
C GLU A 66 -3.00 -0.18 -12.61
N VAL A 67 -3.44 1.06 -12.36
CA VAL A 67 -3.28 1.73 -11.07
C VAL A 67 -4.65 2.05 -10.45
N TYR A 68 -4.79 1.69 -9.18
CA TYR A 68 -5.99 1.91 -8.39
C TYR A 68 -5.62 2.68 -7.11
N TYR A 69 -6.48 3.61 -6.71
CA TYR A 69 -6.38 4.36 -5.47
C TYR A 69 -7.50 3.96 -4.51
N THR A 70 -7.17 3.77 -3.24
CA THR A 70 -8.16 3.70 -2.16
C THR A 70 -7.88 4.81 -1.15
N GLY A 71 -8.92 5.58 -0.82
CA GLY A 71 -8.89 6.58 0.25
C GLY A 71 -9.42 6.09 1.59
N ASP A 72 -10.01 4.89 1.61
CA ASP A 72 -10.88 4.39 2.66
C ASP A 72 -10.44 3.01 3.19
N HIS A 73 -9.13 2.73 3.12
CA HIS A 73 -8.53 1.51 3.64
C HIS A 73 -9.11 0.24 2.97
N TYR A 74 -9.04 0.23 1.64
CA TYR A 74 -9.43 -0.85 0.72
C TYR A 74 -10.95 -1.14 0.64
N ALA A 75 -11.81 -0.25 1.13
CA ALA A 75 -13.26 -0.44 1.05
C ALA A 75 -13.82 -0.12 -0.34
N SER A 76 -13.22 0.86 -1.04
CA SER A 76 -13.50 1.17 -2.44
C SER A 76 -12.24 1.60 -3.18
N PHE A 77 -12.29 1.55 -4.50
CA PHE A 77 -11.18 1.89 -5.38
C PHE A 77 -11.62 2.81 -6.51
N GLU A 78 -10.79 3.82 -6.77
CA GLU A 78 -10.81 4.64 -7.97
C GLU A 78 -9.76 4.09 -8.94
N HIS A 79 -10.15 3.89 -10.20
CA HIS A 79 -9.26 3.48 -11.27
C HIS A 79 -8.61 4.72 -11.90
N LEU A 80 -7.28 4.73 -12.03
CA LEU A 80 -6.52 5.93 -12.39
C LEU A 80 -5.93 5.92 -13.80
N THR A 81 -5.83 4.77 -14.46
CA THR A 81 -5.11 4.61 -15.74
C THR A 81 -5.84 3.69 -16.69
#